data_AF-A0A9P4JBX4-F1
#
_entry.id   AF-A0A9P4JBX4-F1
#
_cell.length_a   1.000
_cell.length_b   1.000
_cell.length_c   1.000
_cell.angle_alpha   90.00
_cell.angle_beta   90.00
_cell.angle_gamma   90.00
#
_symmetry.space_group_name_H-M   'P 1'
#
loop_
_entity.id
_entity.type
_entity.pdbx_description
1 polymer ?
#
loop_
_entity_poly.entity_id
_entity_poly.type
_entity_poly.pdbx_seq_one_letter_code
_entity_poly.pdbx_strand_id
1 'polypeptide(L)'
;MPVTDQPLLLVLGAAVLIPLAILSLYPSRVLRYLQRKRYQYEVTFSLYMMTPTEKFIFNSILFLFVSMVLIAAALYLPTNTANVARRAWYYLGGDDAATSTITGLKPTASAVAADFLSASAARARDVVVEASARAAAAVA
;
A
#
# COMPACT_ATOMS: atom_id res chain seq x y z
N MET A 1 -4.19 -30.43 -11.21
CA MET A 1 -5.65 -30.46 -10.94
C MET A 1 -6.14 -29.03 -10.72
N PRO A 2 -6.81 -28.37 -11.69
CA PRO A 2 -7.35 -27.03 -11.52
C PRO A 2 -8.89 -27.09 -11.56
N VAL A 3 -9.54 -27.19 -10.39
CA VAL A 3 -11.03 -27.19 -10.31
C VAL A 3 -11.54 -26.11 -9.33
N THR A 4 -10.65 -25.33 -8.72
CA THR A 4 -11.01 -24.38 -7.65
C THR A 4 -11.49 -23.00 -8.12
N ASP A 5 -11.38 -22.66 -9.41
CA ASP A 5 -11.74 -21.32 -9.92
C ASP A 5 -13.17 -21.21 -10.49
N GLN A 6 -13.83 -22.36 -10.68
CA GLN A 6 -15.20 -22.45 -11.21
C GLN A 6 -16.28 -21.80 -10.30
N PRO A 7 -16.27 -21.95 -8.95
CA PRO A 7 -17.34 -21.39 -8.12
C PRO A 7 -17.25 -19.86 -8.01
N LEU A 8 -16.05 -19.26 -8.05
CA LEU A 8 -15.87 -17.81 -7.98
C LEU A 8 -16.39 -17.10 -9.24
N LEU A 9 -16.12 -17.67 -10.42
CA LEU A 9 -16.62 -17.14 -11.69
C LEU A 9 -18.15 -17.24 -11.79
N LEU A 10 -18.74 -18.32 -11.27
CA LEU A 10 -20.20 -18.48 -11.24
C LEU A 10 -20.87 -17.50 -10.25
N VAL A 11 -20.27 -17.25 -9.09
CA VAL A 11 -20.79 -16.28 -8.12
C VAL A 11 -20.69 -14.84 -8.64
N LEU A 12 -19.56 -14.47 -9.25
CA LEU A 12 -19.40 -13.16 -9.90
C LEU A 12 -20.34 -13.01 -11.10
N GLY A 13 -20.48 -14.06 -11.92
CA GLY A 13 -21.41 -14.09 -13.04
C GLY A 13 -22.85 -13.93 -12.59
N ALA A 14 -23.28 -14.66 -11.56
CA ALA A 14 -24.62 -14.56 -10.99
C ALA A 14 -24.87 -13.17 -10.38
N ALA A 15 -23.90 -12.59 -9.68
CA ALA A 15 -24.02 -11.25 -9.10
C ALA A 15 -24.21 -10.14 -10.14
N VAL A 16 -23.79 -10.34 -11.39
CA VAL A 16 -23.98 -9.39 -12.50
C VAL A 16 -25.20 -9.74 -13.36
N LEU A 17 -25.41 -11.03 -13.65
CA LEU A 17 -26.50 -11.48 -14.51
C LEU A 17 -27.88 -11.37 -13.86
N ILE A 18 -27.98 -11.62 -12.56
CA ILE A 18 -29.25 -11.50 -11.81
C ILE A 18 -29.78 -10.05 -11.83
N PRO A 19 -29.00 -9.01 -11.46
CA PRO A 19 -29.50 -7.64 -11.52
C PRO A 19 -29.73 -7.16 -12.97
N LEU A 20 -28.94 -7.62 -13.94
CA LEU A 20 -29.13 -7.30 -15.35
C LEU A 20 -30.43 -7.92 -15.90
N ALA A 21 -30.73 -9.16 -15.54
CA ALA A 21 -31.97 -9.84 -15.90
C ALA A 21 -33.19 -9.16 -15.28
N ILE A 22 -33.13 -8.79 -13.99
CA ILE A 22 -34.20 -8.06 -13.29
C ILE A 22 -34.44 -6.68 -13.93
N LEU A 23 -33.37 -5.99 -14.35
CA LEU A 23 -33.47 -4.70 -15.05
C LEU A 23 -34.10 -4.86 -16.44
N SER A 24 -33.78 -5.94 -17.16
CA SER A 24 -34.29 -6.21 -18.51
C SER A 24 -35.76 -6.68 -18.53
N LEU A 25 -36.20 -7.47 -17.54
CA LEU A 25 -37.56 -8.01 -17.47
C LEU A 25 -38.58 -7.02 -16.91
N TYR A 26 -38.16 -6.04 -16.10
CA TYR A 26 -39.08 -5.11 -15.43
C TYR A 26 -38.73 -3.63 -15.64
N PRO A 27 -38.56 -3.17 -16.91
CA PRO A 27 -38.11 -1.80 -17.19
C PRO A 27 -39.05 -0.75 -16.57
N SER A 28 -40.36 -0.98 -16.62
CA SER A 28 -41.37 -0.06 -16.12
C SER A 28 -41.40 0.08 -14.58
N ARG A 29 -41.01 -0.96 -13.82
CA ARG A 29 -40.90 -0.85 -12.35
C ARG A 29 -39.62 -0.14 -11.94
N VAL A 30 -38.52 -0.42 -12.63
CA VAL A 30 -37.23 0.24 -12.36
C VAL A 30 -37.29 1.72 -12.76
N LEU A 31 -37.91 2.06 -13.88
CA LEU A 31 -38.14 3.46 -14.28
C LEU A 31 -38.99 4.23 -13.26
N ARG A 32 -40.07 3.64 -12.75
CA ARG A 32 -40.89 4.26 -11.69
C ARG A 32 -40.12 4.43 -10.38
N TYR A 33 -39.25 3.48 -10.05
CA TYR A 33 -38.36 3.57 -8.91
C TYR A 33 -37.32 4.69 -9.07
N LEU A 34 -36.66 4.78 -10.23
CA LEU A 34 -35.73 5.87 -10.55
C LEU A 34 -36.42 7.24 -10.56
N GLN A 35 -37.63 7.32 -11.12
CA GLN A 35 -38.43 8.54 -11.10
C GLN A 35 -38.72 8.98 -9.66
N ARG A 36 -39.14 8.07 -8.78
CA ARG A 36 -39.38 8.38 -7.36
C ARG A 36 -38.10 8.84 -6.66
N LYS A 37 -36.94 8.25 -6.99
CA LYS A 37 -35.64 8.71 -6.46
C LYS A 37 -35.29 10.10 -6.96
N ARG A 38 -35.51 10.40 -8.23
CA ARG A 38 -35.33 11.75 -8.79
C ARG A 38 -36.20 12.79 -8.09
N TYR A 39 -37.48 12.50 -7.84
CA TYR A 39 -38.36 13.41 -7.10
C TYR A 39 -37.85 13.69 -5.67
N GLN A 40 -37.27 12.69 -5.01
CA GLN A 40 -36.73 12.88 -3.67
C GLN A 40 -35.46 13.75 -3.67
N TYR A 41 -34.61 13.62 -4.70
CA TYR A 41 -33.50 14.54 -4.94
C TYR A 41 -33.99 15.97 -5.17
N GLU A 42 -35.14 16.15 -5.82
CA GLU A 42 -35.75 17.47 -5.99
C GLU A 42 -36.31 18.02 -4.66
N VAL A 43 -36.89 17.20 -3.79
CA VAL A 43 -37.55 17.71 -2.57
C VAL A 43 -36.62 17.88 -1.36
N THR A 44 -35.59 17.04 -1.21
CA THR A 44 -34.77 17.01 0.03
C THR A 44 -33.40 17.65 -0.11
N PHE A 45 -32.95 17.87 -1.35
CA PHE A 45 -31.63 18.43 -1.59
C PHE A 45 -31.75 19.96 -1.73
N SER A 46 -31.05 20.70 -0.87
CA SER A 46 -31.04 22.19 -0.89
C SER A 46 -30.67 22.75 -2.28
N LEU A 47 -29.88 21.99 -3.04
CA LEU A 47 -29.49 22.28 -4.41
C LEU A 47 -30.65 22.26 -5.42
N TYR A 48 -31.87 21.82 -5.08
CA TYR A 48 -33.01 21.87 -6.00
C TYR A 48 -33.49 23.30 -6.28
N MET A 49 -33.29 24.22 -5.33
CA MET A 49 -33.70 25.62 -5.47
C MET A 49 -32.76 26.44 -6.37
N MET A 50 -31.57 25.90 -6.68
CA MET A 50 -30.63 26.46 -7.65
C MET A 50 -31.17 26.31 -9.07
N THR A 51 -30.78 27.21 -9.99
CA THR A 51 -31.14 27.04 -11.41
C THR A 51 -30.54 25.74 -11.99
N PRO A 52 -31.18 25.08 -12.97
CA PRO A 52 -30.75 23.77 -13.47
C PRO A 52 -29.33 23.77 -14.05
N THR A 53 -28.87 24.91 -14.57
CA THR A 53 -27.49 25.15 -15.02
C THR A 53 -26.50 25.16 -13.84
N GLU A 54 -26.91 25.76 -12.72
CA GLU A 54 -26.12 25.88 -11.50
C GLU A 54 -25.89 24.52 -10.81
N LYS A 55 -26.92 23.66 -10.81
CA LYS A 55 -26.83 22.28 -10.29
C LYS A 55 -25.75 21.46 -10.99
N PHE A 56 -25.62 21.65 -12.30
CA PHE A 56 -24.62 20.94 -13.12
C PHE A 56 -23.20 21.37 -12.75
N ILE A 57 -22.98 22.67 -12.56
CA ILE A 57 -21.68 23.23 -12.18
C ILE A 57 -21.28 22.74 -10.78
N PHE A 58 -22.19 22.80 -9.80
CA PHE A 58 -21.89 22.35 -8.44
C PHE A 58 -21.59 20.84 -8.39
N ASN A 59 -22.39 20.01 -9.07
CA ASN A 59 -22.15 18.57 -9.11
C ASN A 59 -20.82 18.23 -9.82
N SER A 60 -20.40 19.03 -10.81
CA SER A 60 -19.11 18.88 -11.47
C SER A 60 -17.95 19.23 -10.55
N ILE A 61 -18.05 20.31 -9.77
CA ILE A 61 -17.05 20.68 -8.76
C ILE A 61 -16.99 19.62 -7.65
N LEU A 62 -18.14 19.15 -7.18
CA LEU A 62 -18.23 18.08 -6.18
C LEU A 62 -17.60 16.78 -6.71
N PHE A 63 -17.91 16.40 -7.95
CA PHE A 63 -17.32 15.23 -8.60
C PHE A 63 -15.80 15.37 -8.72
N LEU A 64 -15.31 16.55 -9.13
CA LEU A 64 -13.89 16.82 -9.23
C LEU A 64 -13.22 16.75 -7.85
N PHE A 65 -13.82 17.35 -6.82
CA PHE A 65 -13.31 17.31 -5.46
C PHE A 65 -13.27 15.89 -4.90
N VAL A 66 -14.35 15.13 -5.03
CA VAL A 66 -14.41 13.73 -4.61
C VAL A 66 -13.41 12.90 -5.39
N SER A 67 -13.26 13.10 -6.70
CA SER A 67 -12.28 12.38 -7.51
C SER A 67 -10.84 12.67 -7.07
N MET A 68 -10.54 13.93 -6.76
CA MET A 68 -9.24 14.36 -6.23
C MET A 68 -8.95 13.67 -4.89
N VAL A 69 -9.92 13.68 -3.98
CA VAL A 69 -9.81 13.02 -2.67
C VAL A 69 -9.69 11.50 -2.81
N LEU A 70 -10.42 10.89 -3.74
CA LEU A 70 -10.44 9.45 -3.94
C LEU A 70 -9.12 8.95 -4.53
N ILE A 71 -8.54 9.68 -5.48
CA ILE A 71 -7.20 9.39 -6.01
C ILE A 71 -6.15 9.59 -4.92
N ALA A 72 -6.22 10.68 -4.17
CA ALA A 72 -5.30 10.92 -3.04
C ALA A 72 -5.43 9.82 -1.98
N ALA A 73 -6.64 9.39 -1.65
CA ALA A 73 -6.88 8.29 -0.73
C ALA A 73 -6.35 6.97 -1.30
N ALA A 74 -6.60 6.65 -2.57
CA ALA A 74 -6.12 5.40 -3.17
C ALA A 74 -4.58 5.29 -3.14
N LEU A 75 -3.86 6.40 -3.34
CA LEU A 75 -2.39 6.44 -3.33
C LEU A 75 -1.79 6.56 -1.93
N TYR A 76 -2.36 7.41 -1.07
CA TYR A 76 -1.76 7.77 0.22
C TYR A 76 -2.28 6.88 1.36
N LEU A 77 -3.56 6.51 1.35
CA LEU A 77 -4.17 5.76 2.42
C LEU A 77 -3.50 4.40 2.70
N PRO A 78 -3.17 3.53 1.71
CA PRO A 78 -2.60 2.21 2.01
C PRO A 78 -1.27 2.28 2.78
N THR A 79 -0.39 3.22 2.42
CA THR A 79 0.88 3.42 3.11
C THR A 79 0.69 3.92 4.53
N ASN A 80 -0.26 4.83 4.74
CA ASN A 80 -0.54 5.40 6.06
C ASN A 80 -1.29 4.41 6.96
N THR A 81 -2.23 3.64 6.43
CA THR A 81 -2.94 2.59 7.19
C THR A 81 -2.01 1.44 7.56
N ALA A 82 -1.06 1.05 6.71
CA ALA A 82 -0.07 0.02 7.06
C ALA A 82 0.83 0.44 8.24
N ASN A 83 1.24 1.72 8.28
CA ASN A 83 2.06 2.25 9.38
C ASN A 83 1.27 2.33 10.69
N VAL A 84 0.02 2.79 10.64
CA VAL A 84 -0.87 2.85 11.81
C VAL A 84 -1.22 1.44 12.28
N ALA A 85 -1.51 0.52 11.37
CA ALA A 85 -1.84 -0.87 11.68
C ALA A 85 -0.67 -1.61 12.35
N ARG A 86 0.58 -1.39 11.90
CA ARG A 86 1.76 -2.01 12.53
C ARG A 86 1.96 -1.52 13.97
N ARG A 87 1.76 -0.23 14.21
CA ARG A 87 1.82 0.34 15.56
C ARG A 87 0.65 -0.12 16.43
N ALA A 88 -0.56 -0.15 15.89
CA ALA A 88 -1.73 -0.69 16.57
C ALA A 88 -1.54 -2.16 16.94
N TRP A 89 -0.96 -2.95 16.04
CA TRP A 89 -0.62 -4.34 16.27
C TRP A 89 0.46 -4.51 17.34
N TYR A 90 1.46 -3.62 17.37
CA TYR A 90 2.47 -3.61 18.44
C TYR A 90 1.86 -3.37 19.82
N TYR A 91 0.93 -2.40 19.94
CA TYR A 91 0.27 -2.13 21.21
C TYR A 91 -0.72 -3.22 21.63
N LEU A 92 -1.29 -3.96 20.68
CA LEU A 92 -2.27 -5.02 20.95
C LEU A 92 -1.61 -6.39 21.21
N GLY A 93 -0.51 -6.70 20.53
CA GLY A 93 0.12 -8.03 20.52
C GLY A 93 1.25 -8.23 21.53
N GLY A 94 1.84 -7.18 22.09
CA GLY A 94 2.98 -7.31 22.99
C GLY A 94 4.28 -7.76 22.29
N ASP A 95 5.40 -7.52 22.95
CA ASP A 95 6.76 -7.42 22.41
C ASP A 95 7.44 -8.75 22.02
N ASP A 96 7.10 -9.34 20.87
CA ASP A 96 7.86 -10.47 20.29
C ASP A 96 8.67 -10.10 19.03
N ALA A 97 8.37 -8.94 18.40
CA ALA A 97 8.95 -8.54 17.12
C ALA A 97 10.15 -7.57 17.23
N ALA A 98 10.32 -6.85 18.35
CA ALA A 98 11.47 -5.94 18.51
C ALA A 98 12.76 -6.70 18.86
N THR A 99 12.66 -7.83 19.57
CA THR A 99 13.82 -8.64 19.96
C THR A 99 14.50 -9.30 18.75
N SER A 100 13.75 -9.73 17.74
CA SER A 100 14.27 -10.42 16.55
C SER A 100 15.01 -9.49 15.59
N THR A 101 14.63 -8.20 15.51
CA THR A 101 15.37 -7.21 14.72
C THR A 101 16.71 -6.84 15.37
N ILE A 102 16.76 -6.69 16.70
CA ILE A 102 18.01 -6.41 17.42
C ILE A 102 18.98 -7.62 17.38
N THR A 103 18.45 -8.84 17.32
CA THR A 103 19.25 -10.06 17.23
C THR A 103 19.89 -10.24 15.86
N GLY A 104 19.25 -9.76 14.78
CA GLY A 104 19.79 -9.77 13.41
C GLY A 104 20.88 -8.72 13.12
N LEU A 105 21.01 -7.66 13.93
CA LEU A 105 22.06 -6.65 13.78
C LEU A 105 23.38 -7.03 14.46
N LYS A 106 23.35 -7.93 15.46
CA LYS A 106 24.56 -8.44 16.14
C LYS A 106 25.50 -9.25 15.23
N PRO A 107 25.05 -10.18 14.36
CA PRO A 107 25.96 -10.96 13.52
C PRO A 107 26.65 -10.11 12.44
N THR A 108 26.02 -9.03 11.96
CA THR A 108 26.61 -8.17 10.91
C THR A 108 27.71 -7.26 11.47
N ALA A 109 27.53 -6.72 12.68
CA ALA A 109 28.55 -5.87 13.30
C ALA A 109 29.82 -6.66 13.68
N SER A 110 29.66 -7.89 14.17
CA SER A 110 30.81 -8.75 14.50
C SER A 110 31.51 -9.31 13.26
N ALA A 111 30.77 -9.63 12.19
CA ALA A 111 31.34 -10.07 10.91
C ALA A 111 32.17 -8.97 10.24
N VAL A 112 31.65 -7.73 10.21
CA VAL A 112 32.38 -6.58 9.66
C VAL A 112 33.63 -6.28 10.49
N ALA A 113 33.56 -6.36 11.81
CA ALA A 113 34.73 -6.19 12.67
C ALA A 113 35.81 -7.27 12.44
N ALA A 114 35.41 -8.53 12.20
CA ALA A 114 36.33 -9.63 11.88
C ALA A 114 37.03 -9.44 10.52
N ASP A 115 36.30 -8.95 9.51
CA ASP A 115 36.87 -8.63 8.19
C ASP A 115 37.86 -7.46 8.25
N PHE A 116 37.56 -6.41 9.02
CA PHE A 116 38.51 -5.31 9.21
C PHE A 116 39.77 -5.75 9.95
N LEU A 117 39.65 -6.65 10.95
CA LEU A 117 40.79 -7.14 11.72
C LEU A 117 41.71 -8.03 10.87
N SER A 118 41.13 -8.90 10.03
CA SER A 118 41.90 -9.75 9.12
C SER A 118 42.58 -8.95 7.99
N ALA A 119 41.89 -7.93 7.45
CA ALA A 119 42.48 -7.03 6.46
C ALA A 119 43.59 -6.14 7.05
N SER A 120 43.45 -5.72 8.31
CA SER A 120 44.49 -4.97 9.03
C SER A 120 45.73 -5.84 9.30
N ALA A 121 45.53 -7.09 9.71
CA ALA A 121 46.61 -8.04 9.96
C ALA A 121 47.40 -8.38 8.68
N ALA A 122 46.75 -8.45 7.52
CA ALA A 122 47.42 -8.63 6.23
C ALA A 122 48.33 -7.45 5.88
N ARG A 123 47.83 -6.21 6.00
CA ARG A 123 48.61 -4.99 5.72
C ARG A 123 49.80 -4.82 6.67
N ALA A 124 49.65 -5.19 7.94
CA ALA A 124 50.73 -5.14 8.91
C ALA A 124 51.88 -6.10 8.54
N ARG A 125 51.55 -7.29 8.02
CA ARG A 125 52.57 -8.25 7.55
C ARG A 125 53.34 -7.72 6.35
N ASP A 126 52.65 -7.13 5.37
CA ASP A 126 53.30 -6.59 4.18
C ASP A 126 54.28 -5.46 4.50
N VAL A 127 53.90 -4.57 5.44
CA VAL A 127 54.78 -3.47 5.90
C VAL A 127 56.00 -4.00 6.66
N VAL A 128 55.86 -5.06 7.47
CA VAL A 128 56.98 -5.69 8.18
C VAL A 128 57.92 -6.42 7.22
N VAL A 129 57.38 -7.06 6.19
CA VAL A 129 58.18 -7.72 5.14
C VAL A 129 58.94 -6.67 4.33
N GLU A 130 58.32 -5.55 3.99
CA GLU A 130 59.00 -4.46 3.27
C GLU A 130 60.06 -3.77 4.14
N ALA A 131 59.79 -3.55 5.42
CA ALA A 131 60.76 -2.99 6.36
C ALA A 131 61.96 -3.92 6.58
N SER A 132 61.73 -5.24 6.66
CA SER A 132 62.82 -6.22 6.81
C SER A 132 63.65 -6.37 5.53
N ALA A 133 63.04 -6.26 4.34
CA ALA A 133 63.77 -6.21 3.07
C ALA A 133 64.65 -4.96 2.95
N ARG A 134 64.16 -3.78 3.39
CA ARG A 134 64.95 -2.54 3.40
C ARG A 134 66.08 -2.56 4.44
N ALA A 135 65.86 -3.18 5.60
CA ALA A 135 66.89 -3.36 6.61
C ALA A 135 68.01 -4.31 6.12
N ALA A 136 67.67 -5.38 5.40
CA ALA A 136 68.66 -6.29 4.81
C ALA A 136 69.51 -5.60 3.72
N ALA A 137 68.94 -4.67 2.95
CA ALA A 137 69.66 -3.91 1.94
C ALA A 137 70.57 -2.81 2.51
N ALA A 138 70.35 -2.37 3.75
CA ALA A 138 71.17 -1.35 4.42
C ALA A 138 72.38 -1.93 5.19
N VAL A 139 72.45 -3.27 5.32
CA VAL A 139 73.48 -4.00 6.08
C VAL A 139 74.53 -4.67 5.14
N ALA A 140 74.33 -4.59 3.83
CA ALA A 140 75.27 -5.04 2.79
C ALA A 140 76.06 -3.85 2.20
#